data_AF-A0A494TL27-F1
#
_entry.id   AF-A0A494TL27-F1
#
_cell.length_a   1.000
_cell.length_b   1.000
_cell.length_c   1.000
_cell.angle_alpha   90.00
_cell.angle_beta   90.00
_cell.angle_gamma   90.00
#
_symmetry.space_group_name_H-M   'P 1'
#
loop_
_entity.id
_entity.type
_entity.pdbx_description
1 polymer ?
#
loop_
_entity_poly.entity_id
_entity_poly.type
_entity_poly.pdbx_seq_one_letter_code
_entity_poly.pdbx_strand_id
1 'polypeptide(L)'
;MNHALSPAACRRLIVKVGSSLLVDASGAVRREWLATLVADIARRIAAGQQVAVVSSGAIALGARRLKLTKGGRANLEDAQAAAAVGQIALAGVWADLLGDHGLTAAQMLVTLDDLEDRRRYLNASATLERLLSLKVVPIINENDSVATHEIKFGDNDRLAARIGAAANAQGVVLLSDVDGLYTADPTRDTTATRIERVTRIDAKVLAMAGTGTSSGMGSGGMASKIEAARIANSAGADLIIISGHESHPLTRMDSGENGTVFVASARTKGRKTWLAGRLTVRGTIHVDAGAVRALASGASLLAAGAKRTEGSFSRGDVVDIAGPDGTPIARGLSEYDAADAARITGLKSDAIAAVLGYAPRSALIHRDHMVHL
;
A
#
# COMPACT_ATOMS: atom_id res chain seq x y z
N MET A 1 20.41 9.74 12.07
CA MET A 1 19.69 8.49 12.39
C MET A 1 18.24 8.64 11.97
N ASN A 2 17.73 7.74 11.12
CA ASN A 2 16.43 7.90 10.50
C ASN A 2 15.31 7.34 11.41
N HIS A 3 15.09 8.00 12.56
CA HIS A 3 14.08 7.60 13.55
C HIS A 3 12.65 7.55 13.01
N ALA A 4 12.39 8.20 11.87
CA ALA A 4 11.05 8.34 11.29
C ALA A 4 10.35 7.00 11.00
N LEU A 5 11.11 5.95 10.63
CA LEU A 5 10.56 4.63 10.28
C LEU A 5 10.66 3.58 11.40
N SER A 6 11.16 3.99 12.58
CA SER A 6 11.21 3.12 13.76
C SER A 6 9.80 2.75 14.23
N PRO A 7 9.61 1.61 14.93
CA PRO A 7 8.32 1.24 15.50
C PRO A 7 7.66 2.34 16.35
N ALA A 8 8.47 3.17 17.04
CA ALA A 8 7.98 4.24 17.89
C ALA A 8 7.41 5.45 17.10
N ALA A 9 7.93 5.73 15.90
CA ALA A 9 7.54 6.89 15.09
C ALA A 9 6.62 6.53 13.91
N CYS A 10 6.71 5.30 13.41
CA CYS A 10 5.97 4.80 12.27
C CYS A 10 5.09 3.64 12.70
N ARG A 11 3.79 3.88 12.87
CA ARG A 11 2.84 2.83 13.26
C ARG A 11 2.67 1.78 12.16
N ARG A 12 2.65 2.20 10.89
CA ARG A 12 2.43 1.33 9.72
C ARG A 12 3.53 1.45 8.69
N LEU A 13 4.18 0.33 8.41
CA LEU A 13 5.30 0.20 7.49
C LEU A 13 4.95 -0.73 6.33
N ILE A 14 5.18 -0.28 5.10
CA ILE A 14 5.19 -1.15 3.93
C ILE A 14 6.64 -1.53 3.61
N VAL A 15 6.92 -2.81 3.44
CA VAL A 15 8.23 -3.32 3.04
C VAL A 15 8.11 -3.96 1.66
N LYS A 16 8.76 -3.37 0.65
CA LYS A 16 8.82 -3.94 -0.68
C LYS A 16 10.07 -4.78 -0.83
N VAL A 17 9.92 -5.97 -1.39
CA VAL A 17 11.03 -6.87 -1.70
C VAL A 17 11.06 -7.17 -3.20
N GLY A 18 12.18 -6.81 -3.85
CA GLY A 18 12.39 -7.06 -5.28
C GLY A 18 12.67 -8.53 -5.62
N SER A 19 12.39 -8.91 -6.87
CA SER A 19 12.56 -10.30 -7.34
C SER A 19 14.01 -10.78 -7.23
N SER A 20 14.99 -9.91 -7.49
CA SER A 20 16.42 -10.22 -7.42
C SER A 20 16.90 -10.53 -5.99
N LEU A 21 16.19 -10.05 -4.97
CA LEU A 21 16.50 -10.34 -3.58
C LEU A 21 15.90 -11.67 -3.11
N LEU A 22 14.73 -12.04 -3.67
CA LEU A 22 13.96 -13.21 -3.27
C LEU A 22 14.31 -14.48 -4.03
N VAL A 23 14.66 -14.38 -5.32
CA VAL A 23 14.90 -15.53 -6.19
C VAL A 23 16.35 -15.49 -6.67
N ASP A 24 17.10 -16.56 -6.42
CA ASP A 24 18.48 -16.68 -6.87
C ASP A 24 18.58 -17.03 -8.37
N ALA A 25 19.81 -17.10 -8.88
CA ALA A 25 20.07 -17.44 -10.29
C ALA A 25 19.58 -18.85 -10.68
N SER A 26 19.52 -19.78 -9.71
CA SER A 26 18.99 -21.14 -9.91
C SER A 26 17.47 -21.17 -10.02
N GLY A 27 16.78 -20.09 -9.59
CA GLY A 27 15.33 -20.03 -9.55
C GLY A 27 14.73 -20.47 -8.20
N ALA A 28 15.56 -20.70 -7.19
CA ALA A 28 15.11 -21.03 -5.85
C ALA A 28 14.87 -19.75 -5.04
N VAL A 29 13.96 -19.84 -4.06
CA VAL A 29 13.77 -18.76 -3.10
C VAL A 29 14.99 -18.73 -2.18
N ARG A 30 15.58 -17.54 -1.98
CA ARG A 30 16.66 -17.29 -1.00
C ARG A 30 16.11 -17.37 0.43
N ARG A 31 15.72 -18.58 0.85
CA ARG A 31 14.97 -18.84 2.08
C ARG A 31 15.72 -18.37 3.33
N GLU A 32 17.03 -18.57 3.39
CA GLU A 32 17.86 -18.13 4.52
C GLU A 32 17.83 -16.60 4.69
N TRP A 33 18.07 -15.86 3.59
CA TRP A 33 18.00 -14.41 3.60
C TRP A 33 16.58 -13.93 3.99
N LEU A 34 15.55 -14.54 3.40
CA LEU A 34 14.15 -14.21 3.69
C LEU A 34 13.80 -14.45 5.16
N ALA A 35 14.33 -15.51 5.78
CA ALA A 35 14.14 -15.76 7.21
C ALA A 35 14.69 -14.61 8.07
N THR A 36 15.82 -14.00 7.68
CA THR A 36 16.37 -12.85 8.42
C THR A 36 15.48 -11.61 8.31
N LEU A 37 14.87 -11.37 7.14
CA LEU A 37 13.89 -10.30 6.96
C LEU A 37 12.61 -10.59 7.77
N VAL A 38 12.14 -11.82 7.80
CA VAL A 38 10.97 -12.21 8.60
C VAL A 38 11.24 -12.02 10.09
N ALA A 39 12.44 -12.36 10.57
CA ALA A 39 12.85 -12.10 11.96
C ALA A 39 12.83 -10.59 12.27
N ASP A 40 13.25 -9.73 11.34
CA ASP A 40 13.13 -8.27 11.51
C ASP A 40 11.67 -7.81 11.60
N ILE A 41 10.80 -8.32 10.71
CA ILE A 41 9.37 -8.03 10.71
C ILE A 41 8.75 -8.46 12.04
N ALA A 42 9.09 -9.64 12.54
CA ALA A 42 8.61 -10.15 13.82
C ALA A 42 9.03 -9.25 14.99
N ARG A 43 10.29 -8.79 15.03
CA ARG A 43 10.76 -7.82 16.04
C ARG A 43 9.97 -6.52 16.01
N ARG A 44 9.70 -5.98 14.81
CA ARG A 44 8.91 -4.74 14.63
C ARG A 44 7.48 -4.90 15.08
N ILE A 45 6.84 -6.04 14.77
CA ILE A 45 5.48 -6.34 15.21
C ILE A 45 5.42 -6.51 16.74
N ALA A 46 6.40 -7.19 17.34
CA ALA A 46 6.52 -7.29 18.79
C ALA A 46 6.68 -5.91 19.46
N ALA A 47 7.34 -4.97 18.79
CA ALA A 47 7.45 -3.57 19.22
C ALA A 47 6.20 -2.70 18.92
N GLY A 48 5.11 -3.30 18.42
CA GLY A 48 3.83 -2.62 18.20
C GLY A 48 3.64 -2.01 16.80
N GLN A 49 4.58 -2.21 15.87
CA GLN A 49 4.46 -1.75 14.48
C GLN A 49 3.55 -2.70 13.68
N GLN A 50 2.74 -2.15 12.79
CA GLN A 50 1.97 -2.89 11.80
C GLN A 50 2.77 -2.96 10.50
N VAL A 51 3.02 -4.16 9.97
CA VAL A 51 3.85 -4.35 8.78
C VAL A 51 3.07 -5.08 7.69
N ALA A 52 3.17 -4.59 6.46
CA ALA A 52 2.71 -5.27 5.25
C ALA A 52 3.85 -5.38 4.24
N VAL A 53 3.86 -6.45 3.46
CA VAL A 53 4.94 -6.75 2.52
C VAL A 53 4.42 -6.70 1.09
N VAL A 54 5.11 -5.99 0.20
CA VAL A 54 4.91 -6.12 -1.25
C VAL A 54 6.04 -6.99 -1.82
N SER A 55 5.71 -8.22 -2.20
CA SER A 55 6.69 -9.23 -2.60
C SER A 55 6.65 -9.44 -4.11
N SER A 56 7.78 -9.25 -4.81
CA SER A 56 7.93 -9.71 -6.19
C SER A 56 8.41 -11.17 -6.26
N GLY A 57 8.70 -11.68 -7.46
CA GLY A 57 9.42 -12.94 -7.67
C GLY A 57 8.57 -14.12 -8.14
N ALA A 58 7.24 -14.01 -8.16
CA ALA A 58 6.33 -15.08 -8.59
C ALA A 58 6.65 -15.57 -10.01
N ILE A 59 6.73 -14.68 -11.01
CA ILE A 59 7.05 -15.06 -12.39
C ILE A 59 8.41 -15.79 -12.47
N ALA A 60 9.46 -15.27 -11.83
CA ALA A 60 10.79 -15.87 -11.90
C ALA A 60 10.81 -17.29 -11.31
N LEU A 61 10.14 -17.48 -10.17
CA LEU A 61 10.02 -18.76 -9.49
C LEU A 61 9.19 -19.77 -10.31
N GLY A 62 8.04 -19.35 -10.83
CA GLY A 62 7.17 -20.25 -11.59
C GLY A 62 7.73 -20.59 -12.96
N ALA A 63 8.38 -19.65 -13.64
CA ALA A 63 9.06 -19.90 -14.91
C ALA A 63 10.07 -21.04 -14.82
N ARG A 64 10.82 -21.08 -13.72
CA ARG A 64 11.82 -22.12 -13.45
C ARG A 64 11.17 -23.47 -13.19
N ARG A 65 10.09 -23.50 -12.40
CA ARG A 65 9.31 -24.73 -12.16
C ARG A 65 8.68 -25.29 -13.42
N LEU A 66 8.23 -24.41 -14.31
CA LEU A 66 7.63 -24.78 -15.60
C LEU A 66 8.66 -24.98 -16.71
N LYS A 67 9.96 -24.77 -16.45
CA LYS A 67 11.04 -24.83 -17.43
C LYS A 67 10.82 -23.89 -18.64
N LEU A 68 10.16 -22.77 -18.42
CA LEU A 68 9.90 -21.76 -19.45
C LEU A 68 11.18 -20.97 -19.76
N THR A 69 11.39 -20.70 -21.05
CA THR A 69 12.54 -19.90 -21.51
C THR A 69 12.38 -18.42 -21.15
N LYS A 70 13.46 -17.64 -21.25
CA LYS A 70 13.47 -16.18 -20.98
C LYS A 70 12.89 -15.79 -19.60
N GLY A 71 13.01 -16.69 -18.61
CA GLY A 71 12.48 -16.46 -17.26
C GLY A 71 10.94 -16.33 -17.23
N GLY A 72 10.24 -17.01 -18.15
CA GLY A 72 8.77 -17.01 -18.24
C GLY A 72 8.20 -15.74 -18.85
N ARG A 73 9.02 -14.89 -19.47
CA ARG A 73 8.56 -13.64 -20.11
C ARG A 73 8.72 -13.68 -21.63
N ALA A 74 8.62 -14.87 -22.23
CA ALA A 74 8.71 -14.99 -23.68
C ALA A 74 7.48 -14.41 -24.39
N ASN A 75 6.30 -14.55 -23.77
CA ASN A 75 5.03 -13.94 -24.16
C ASN A 75 4.19 -13.68 -22.89
N LEU A 76 2.97 -13.16 -23.06
CA LEU A 76 2.06 -12.82 -21.97
C LEU A 76 1.62 -14.07 -21.22
N GLU A 77 1.25 -15.10 -21.97
CA GLU A 77 0.68 -16.36 -21.48
C GLU A 77 1.67 -17.12 -20.60
N ASP A 78 2.93 -17.20 -21.02
CA ASP A 78 4.04 -17.76 -20.26
C ASP A 78 4.22 -17.02 -18.94
N ALA A 79 4.10 -15.69 -18.95
CA ALA A 79 4.29 -14.87 -17.76
C ALA A 79 3.13 -15.02 -16.77
N GLN A 80 1.90 -15.09 -17.27
CA GLN A 80 0.71 -15.35 -16.46
C GLN A 80 0.73 -16.76 -15.86
N ALA A 81 1.11 -17.77 -16.65
CA ALA A 81 1.27 -19.15 -16.19
C ALA A 81 2.39 -19.27 -15.15
N ALA A 82 3.54 -18.65 -15.41
CA ALA A 82 4.64 -18.57 -14.46
C ALA A 82 4.23 -17.86 -13.17
N ALA A 83 3.52 -16.74 -13.25
CA ALA A 83 3.02 -16.04 -12.07
C ALA A 83 2.07 -16.92 -11.26
N ALA A 84 1.09 -17.58 -11.89
CA ALA A 84 0.13 -18.44 -11.21
C ALA A 84 0.82 -19.56 -10.42
N VAL A 85 1.80 -20.23 -11.02
CA VAL A 85 2.57 -21.31 -10.38
C VAL A 85 3.50 -20.78 -9.28
N GLY A 86 4.25 -19.72 -9.57
CA GLY A 86 5.22 -19.17 -8.64
C GLY A 86 4.58 -18.45 -7.46
N GLN A 87 3.38 -17.90 -7.63
CA GLN A 87 2.66 -17.21 -6.56
C GLN A 87 2.28 -18.17 -5.42
N ILE A 88 1.83 -19.39 -5.73
CA ILE A 88 1.54 -20.42 -4.71
C ILE A 88 2.82 -20.76 -3.94
N ALA A 89 3.91 -20.99 -4.67
CA ALA A 89 5.19 -21.37 -4.10
C ALA A 89 5.76 -20.28 -3.17
N LEU A 90 5.72 -19.02 -3.63
CA LEU A 90 6.23 -17.88 -2.88
C LEU A 90 5.36 -17.60 -1.65
N ALA A 91 4.04 -17.67 -1.78
CA ALA A 91 3.11 -17.51 -0.65
C ALA A 91 3.33 -18.58 0.43
N GLY A 92 3.60 -19.84 0.02
CA GLY A 92 3.94 -20.92 0.95
C GLY A 92 5.19 -20.62 1.77
N VAL A 93 6.28 -20.17 1.13
CA VAL A 93 7.52 -19.84 1.86
C VAL A 93 7.31 -18.67 2.83
N TRP A 94 6.58 -17.63 2.44
CA TRP A 94 6.24 -16.53 3.35
C TRP A 94 5.40 -17.02 4.55
N ALA A 95 4.38 -17.85 4.29
CA ALA A 95 3.51 -18.37 5.33
C ALA A 95 4.27 -19.25 6.34
N ASP A 96 5.14 -20.14 5.85
CA ASP A 96 5.99 -21.00 6.69
C ASP A 96 6.87 -20.14 7.62
N LEU A 97 7.66 -19.22 7.03
CA LEU A 97 8.63 -18.44 7.80
C LEU A 97 7.95 -17.49 8.80
N LEU A 98 6.82 -16.89 8.43
CA LEU A 98 6.03 -16.10 9.38
C LEU A 98 5.45 -16.98 10.50
N GLY A 99 5.00 -18.19 10.14
CA GLY A 99 4.50 -19.20 11.07
C GLY A 99 5.52 -19.61 12.13
N ASP A 100 6.80 -19.74 11.75
CA ASP A 100 7.92 -20.02 12.67
C ASP A 100 8.04 -18.95 13.78
N HIS A 101 7.53 -17.74 13.55
CA HIS A 101 7.48 -16.65 14.53
C HIS A 101 6.08 -16.45 15.15
N GLY A 102 5.14 -17.36 14.93
CA GLY A 102 3.77 -17.27 15.42
C GLY A 102 2.93 -16.18 14.73
N LEU A 103 3.36 -15.71 13.56
CA LEU A 103 2.68 -14.68 12.78
C LEU A 103 1.84 -15.33 11.67
N THR A 104 0.62 -14.81 11.49
CA THR A 104 -0.25 -15.24 10.39
C THR A 104 0.02 -14.40 9.15
N ALA A 105 0.25 -15.05 8.01
CA ALA A 105 0.30 -14.41 6.70
C ALA A 105 -1.11 -14.30 6.09
N ALA A 106 -1.38 -13.24 5.34
CA ALA A 106 -2.56 -13.15 4.47
C ALA A 106 -2.16 -12.75 3.06
N GLN A 107 -2.55 -13.54 2.07
CA GLN A 107 -2.32 -13.21 0.68
C GLN A 107 -3.31 -12.14 0.21
N MET A 108 -2.79 -11.16 -0.54
CA MET A 108 -3.62 -10.20 -1.26
C MET A 108 -3.04 -10.01 -2.66
N LEU A 109 -3.88 -10.22 -3.68
CA LEU A 109 -3.51 -9.98 -5.08
C LEU A 109 -4.31 -8.78 -5.59
N VAL A 110 -3.62 -7.83 -6.18
CA VAL A 110 -4.23 -6.60 -6.72
C VAL A 110 -3.59 -6.23 -8.04
N THR A 111 -4.31 -5.52 -8.89
CA THR A 111 -3.75 -4.82 -10.05
C THR A 111 -3.59 -3.34 -9.72
N LEU A 112 -2.79 -2.60 -10.50
CA LEU A 112 -2.75 -1.14 -10.39
C LEU A 112 -4.15 -0.52 -10.60
N ASP A 113 -4.92 -1.05 -11.54
CA ASP A 113 -6.30 -0.61 -11.82
C ASP A 113 -7.24 -0.77 -10.61
N ASP A 114 -7.01 -1.76 -9.75
CA ASP A 114 -7.75 -1.94 -8.50
C ASP A 114 -7.47 -0.81 -7.50
N LEU A 115 -6.29 -0.19 -7.57
CA LEU A 115 -5.87 0.90 -6.69
C LEU A 115 -6.12 2.28 -7.29
N GLU A 116 -6.44 2.36 -8.58
CA GLU A 116 -6.84 3.61 -9.27
C GLU A 116 -8.36 3.76 -9.40
N ASP A 117 -9.10 2.66 -9.48
CA ASP A 117 -10.56 2.69 -9.34
C ASP A 117 -10.95 2.92 -7.89
N ARG A 118 -11.82 3.92 -7.69
CA ARG A 118 -12.23 4.37 -6.36
C ARG A 118 -12.94 3.30 -5.53
N ARG A 119 -13.82 2.50 -6.14
CA ARG A 119 -14.61 1.49 -5.42
C ARG A 119 -13.75 0.29 -5.03
N ARG A 120 -12.85 -0.11 -5.93
CA ARG A 120 -11.88 -1.19 -5.70
C ARG A 120 -10.82 -0.76 -4.69
N TYR A 121 -10.35 0.48 -4.76
CA TYR A 121 -9.43 1.07 -3.78
C TYR A 121 -10.01 1.02 -2.36
N LEU A 122 -11.30 1.38 -2.19
CA LEU A 122 -11.97 1.30 -0.88
C LEU A 122 -12.05 -0.12 -0.34
N ASN A 123 -12.29 -1.12 -1.20
CA ASN A 123 -12.26 -2.52 -0.78
C ASN A 123 -10.86 -2.97 -0.34
N ALA A 124 -9.83 -2.60 -1.12
CA ALA A 124 -8.44 -2.92 -0.79
C ALA A 124 -8.00 -2.27 0.53
N SER A 125 -8.29 -0.97 0.70
CA SER A 125 -8.05 -0.20 1.92
C SER A 125 -8.72 -0.83 3.15
N ALA A 126 -10.01 -1.15 3.07
CA ALA A 126 -10.75 -1.75 4.18
C ALA A 126 -10.20 -3.14 4.56
N THR A 127 -9.80 -3.94 3.56
CA THR A 127 -9.21 -5.27 3.79
C THR A 127 -7.85 -5.14 4.48
N LEU A 128 -6.97 -4.26 3.99
CA LEU A 128 -5.67 -3.98 4.60
C LEU A 128 -5.81 -3.49 6.03
N GLU A 129 -6.72 -2.54 6.29
CA GLU A 129 -6.99 -2.05 7.65
C GLU A 129 -7.41 -3.19 8.58
N ARG A 130 -8.31 -4.07 8.12
CA ARG A 130 -8.79 -5.19 8.93
C ARG A 130 -7.68 -6.18 9.23
N LEU A 131 -6.91 -6.60 8.23
CA LEU A 131 -5.79 -7.53 8.41
C LEU A 131 -4.76 -6.99 9.40
N LEU A 132 -4.34 -5.73 9.23
CA LEU A 132 -3.37 -5.09 10.12
C LEU A 132 -3.94 -4.94 11.55
N SER A 133 -5.24 -4.66 11.72
CA SER A 133 -5.90 -4.60 13.04
C SER A 133 -5.88 -5.95 13.77
N LEU A 134 -5.88 -7.05 13.03
CA LEU A 134 -5.82 -8.42 13.53
C LEU A 134 -4.38 -8.91 13.78
N LYS A 135 -3.38 -8.04 13.63
CA LYS A 135 -1.94 -8.39 13.71
C LYS A 135 -1.50 -9.46 12.70
N VAL A 136 -2.26 -9.60 11.61
CA VAL A 136 -1.89 -10.43 10.45
C VAL A 136 -0.89 -9.64 9.60
N VAL A 137 0.05 -10.32 8.94
CA VAL A 137 1.01 -9.72 7.99
C VAL A 137 0.50 -9.92 6.57
N PRO A 138 -0.01 -8.88 5.90
CA PRO A 138 -0.40 -8.97 4.51
C PRO A 138 0.84 -9.18 3.62
N ILE A 139 0.79 -10.19 2.76
CA ILE A 139 1.74 -10.43 1.68
C ILE A 139 1.04 -10.09 0.37
N ILE A 140 1.34 -8.91 -0.15
CA ILE A 140 0.75 -8.34 -1.36
C ILE A 140 1.65 -8.63 -2.56
N ASN A 141 1.05 -9.02 -3.67
CA ASN A 141 1.71 -9.02 -4.97
C ASN A 141 0.73 -8.54 -6.06
N GLU A 142 1.26 -8.21 -7.23
CA GLU A 142 0.45 -7.95 -8.40
C GLU A 142 -0.31 -9.22 -8.83
N ASN A 143 -1.57 -9.06 -9.25
CA ASN A 143 -2.37 -10.16 -9.80
C ASN A 143 -2.00 -10.39 -11.28
N ASP A 144 -0.75 -10.78 -11.50
CA ASP A 144 -0.16 -10.97 -12.83
C ASP A 144 -1.00 -11.90 -13.73
N SER A 145 -1.71 -12.89 -13.15
CA SER A 145 -2.53 -13.86 -13.89
C SER A 145 -3.74 -13.26 -14.61
N VAL A 146 -4.18 -12.06 -14.23
CA VAL A 146 -5.31 -11.36 -14.86
C VAL A 146 -4.95 -9.95 -15.34
N ALA A 147 -3.73 -9.49 -15.06
CA ALA A 147 -3.23 -8.23 -15.55
C ALA A 147 -2.93 -8.32 -17.05
N THR A 148 -3.58 -7.47 -17.85
CA THR A 148 -3.48 -7.47 -19.32
C THR A 148 -2.65 -6.32 -19.88
N HIS A 149 -2.55 -5.21 -19.13
CA HIS A 149 -2.12 -3.93 -19.72
C HIS A 149 -0.62 -3.74 -19.81
N GLU A 150 0.20 -4.41 -19.00
CA GLU A 150 1.66 -4.28 -19.06
C GLU A 150 2.34 -5.41 -18.25
N ILE A 151 2.37 -6.65 -18.75
CA ILE A 151 3.42 -7.60 -18.28
C ILE A 151 4.82 -7.16 -18.77
N LYS A 152 4.90 -6.00 -19.41
CA LYS A 152 6.11 -5.20 -19.47
C LYS A 152 6.32 -4.54 -18.10
N PHE A 153 6.92 -5.35 -17.22
CA PHE A 153 7.62 -4.91 -16.02
C PHE A 153 6.69 -4.45 -14.88
N GLY A 154 6.18 -5.42 -14.09
CA GLY A 154 5.50 -5.17 -12.82
C GLY A 154 6.34 -4.27 -11.90
N ASP A 155 5.92 -3.01 -11.80
CA ASP A 155 6.57 -1.98 -11.01
C ASP A 155 6.08 -2.08 -9.56
N ASN A 156 6.55 -3.12 -8.86
CA ASN A 156 6.21 -3.32 -7.46
C ASN A 156 6.69 -2.16 -6.55
N ASP A 157 7.56 -1.26 -7.03
CA ASP A 157 7.91 -0.04 -6.32
C ASP A 157 6.70 0.91 -6.27
N ARG A 158 6.03 1.15 -7.41
CA ARG A 158 4.75 1.89 -7.45
C ARG A 158 3.65 1.18 -6.69
N LEU A 159 3.53 -0.15 -6.84
CA LEU A 159 2.55 -0.92 -6.09
C LEU A 159 2.73 -0.72 -4.58
N ALA A 160 3.98 -0.79 -4.08
CA ALA A 160 4.27 -0.56 -2.66
C ALA A 160 3.87 0.84 -2.19
N ALA A 161 4.13 1.88 -2.99
CA ALA A 161 3.69 3.23 -2.67
C ALA A 161 2.15 3.37 -2.65
N ARG A 162 1.45 2.76 -3.61
CA ARG A 162 -0.03 2.76 -3.67
C ARG A 162 -0.64 1.96 -2.52
N ILE A 163 -0.06 0.82 -2.16
CA ILE A 163 -0.44 0.04 -0.97
C ILE A 163 -0.18 0.84 0.31
N GLY A 164 0.93 1.59 0.38
CA GLY A 164 1.19 2.53 1.48
C GLY A 164 0.09 3.57 1.62
N ALA A 165 -0.36 4.15 0.51
CA ALA A 165 -1.49 5.07 0.49
C ALA A 165 -2.80 4.39 0.91
N ALA A 166 -3.09 3.17 0.43
CA ALA A 166 -4.28 2.41 0.78
C ALA A 166 -4.31 2.00 2.25
N ALA A 167 -3.17 1.62 2.83
CA ALA A 167 -3.03 1.23 4.23
C ALA A 167 -2.88 2.43 5.19
N ASN A 168 -2.84 3.66 4.68
CA ASN A 168 -2.51 4.87 5.46
C ASN A 168 -1.19 4.69 6.24
N ALA A 169 -0.18 4.14 5.56
CA ALA A 169 1.14 3.91 6.10
C ALA A 169 1.87 5.24 6.36
N GLN A 170 2.78 5.26 7.35
CA GLN A 170 3.67 6.40 7.57
C GLN A 170 5.00 6.21 6.85
N GLY A 171 5.28 4.98 6.42
CA GLY A 171 6.56 4.60 5.84
C GLY A 171 6.46 3.54 4.77
N VAL A 172 7.29 3.69 3.74
CA VAL A 172 7.55 2.68 2.71
C VAL A 172 9.06 2.42 2.65
N VAL A 173 9.46 1.16 2.76
CA VAL A 173 10.85 0.72 2.59
C VAL A 173 10.94 -0.05 1.28
N LEU A 174 11.78 0.43 0.37
CA LEU A 174 12.13 -0.30 -0.85
C LEU A 174 13.46 -1.02 -0.61
N LEU A 175 13.42 -2.34 -0.41
CA LEU A 175 14.62 -3.18 -0.44
C LEU A 175 15.02 -3.39 -1.90
N SER A 176 16.20 -2.88 -2.27
CA SER A 176 16.71 -2.90 -3.64
C SER A 176 18.09 -3.52 -3.76
N ASP A 177 18.48 -3.74 -5.01
CA ASP A 177 19.85 -3.97 -5.47
C ASP A 177 20.78 -2.75 -5.29
N VAL A 178 20.22 -1.54 -5.26
CA VAL A 178 20.93 -0.30 -4.96
C VAL A 178 20.69 0.13 -3.51
N ASP A 179 21.67 0.83 -2.94
CA ASP A 179 21.62 1.34 -1.56
C ASP A 179 21.09 2.78 -1.46
N GLY A 180 20.72 3.42 -2.59
CA GLY A 180 20.12 4.75 -2.60
C GLY A 180 20.12 5.42 -3.97
N LEU A 181 19.67 6.67 -4.00
CA LEU A 181 19.82 7.61 -5.09
C LEU A 181 21.21 8.25 -5.01
N TYR A 182 21.86 8.41 -6.16
CA TYR A 182 23.16 9.06 -6.28
C TYR A 182 23.05 10.34 -7.12
N THR A 183 24.05 11.22 -6.98
CA THR A 183 24.16 12.45 -7.80
C THR A 183 24.34 12.17 -9.30
N ALA A 184 24.91 11.00 -9.64
CA ALA A 184 25.08 10.45 -10.99
C ALA A 184 25.10 8.91 -10.89
N ASP A 185 25.15 8.19 -12.02
CA ASP A 185 25.28 6.72 -12.02
C ASP A 185 26.65 6.31 -11.46
N PRO A 186 26.74 5.69 -10.26
CA PRO A 186 28.01 5.36 -9.61
C PRO A 186 28.80 4.27 -10.35
N THR A 187 28.17 3.55 -11.28
CA THR A 187 28.86 2.57 -12.14
C THR A 187 29.63 3.24 -13.29
N ARG A 188 29.32 4.51 -13.58
CA ARG A 188 29.89 5.29 -14.69
C ARG A 188 30.68 6.51 -14.22
N ASP A 189 30.33 7.06 -13.07
CA ASP A 189 30.96 8.23 -12.48
C ASP A 189 31.43 7.90 -11.06
N THR A 190 32.75 7.81 -10.87
CA THR A 190 33.38 7.51 -9.58
C THR A 190 33.26 8.67 -8.58
N THR A 191 32.87 9.86 -9.02
CA THR A 191 32.60 11.02 -8.15
C THR A 191 31.15 11.05 -7.65
N ALA A 192 30.30 10.12 -8.10
CA ALA A 192 28.92 10.03 -7.67
C ALA A 192 28.84 9.79 -6.15
N THR A 193 28.06 10.62 -5.47
CA THR A 193 27.84 10.52 -4.02
C THR A 193 26.39 10.15 -3.74
N ARG A 194 26.16 9.29 -2.74
CA ARG A 194 24.81 8.90 -2.32
C ARG A 194 24.12 10.08 -1.66
N ILE A 195 22.88 10.33 -2.06
CA ILE A 195 22.03 11.36 -1.47
C ILE A 195 21.37 10.76 -0.23
N GLU A 196 21.65 11.30 0.95
CA GLU A 196 21.06 10.77 2.18
C GLU A 196 19.58 11.12 2.32
N ARG A 197 19.19 12.33 1.91
CA ARG A 197 17.84 12.86 2.14
C ARG A 197 17.38 13.75 1.00
N VAL A 198 16.14 13.50 0.55
CA VAL A 198 15.42 14.26 -0.47
C VAL A 198 14.14 14.82 0.15
N THR A 199 14.06 16.13 0.32
CA THR A 199 12.87 16.82 0.90
C THR A 199 11.90 17.30 -0.18
N ARG A 200 12.35 17.37 -1.43
CA ARG A 200 11.53 17.75 -2.59
C ARG A 200 11.99 16.98 -3.82
N ILE A 201 11.04 16.39 -4.52
CA ILE A 201 11.27 15.74 -5.82
C ILE A 201 10.99 16.80 -6.89
N ASP A 202 12.05 17.41 -7.43
CA ASP A 202 12.00 18.42 -8.48
C ASP A 202 12.65 17.90 -9.77
N ALA A 203 12.77 18.76 -10.79
CA ALA A 203 13.40 18.39 -12.07
C ALA A 203 14.84 17.89 -11.91
N LYS A 204 15.58 18.36 -10.89
CA LYS A 204 16.95 17.93 -10.62
C LYS A 204 16.97 16.48 -10.11
N VAL A 205 16.10 16.15 -9.17
CA VAL A 205 15.96 14.78 -8.66
C VAL A 205 15.48 13.83 -9.76
N LEU A 206 14.54 14.26 -10.60
CA LEU A 206 14.08 13.47 -11.75
C LEU A 206 15.21 13.22 -12.78
N ALA A 207 16.07 14.21 -13.01
CA ALA A 207 17.22 14.05 -13.91
C ALA A 207 18.27 13.06 -13.38
N MET A 208 18.43 12.96 -12.05
CA MET A 208 19.33 11.96 -11.42
C MET A 208 18.90 10.51 -11.66
N ALA A 209 17.63 10.28 -12.03
CA ALA A 209 17.13 8.96 -12.41
C ALA A 209 17.74 8.41 -13.72
N GLY A 210 18.42 9.28 -14.49
CA GLY A 210 18.98 9.01 -15.80
C GLY A 210 17.93 9.03 -16.91
N THR A 211 18.25 9.68 -18.04
CA THR A 211 17.50 9.55 -19.29
C THR A 211 17.96 8.31 -20.04
N GLY A 212 17.50 7.13 -19.62
CA GLY A 212 17.55 5.91 -20.46
C GLY A 212 18.78 4.99 -20.33
N THR A 213 18.46 3.74 -20.00
CA THR A 213 19.13 2.46 -20.32
C THR A 213 20.55 2.19 -19.79
N SER A 214 20.62 1.38 -18.73
CA SER A 214 21.67 0.37 -18.54
C SER A 214 21.03 -0.98 -18.19
N SER A 215 21.25 -1.96 -19.08
CA SER A 215 20.93 -3.40 -18.99
C SER A 215 19.44 -3.82 -19.03
N GLY A 216 19.04 -4.41 -20.16
CA GLY A 216 17.70 -4.92 -20.44
C GLY A 216 17.30 -6.17 -19.64
N MET A 217 17.25 -6.10 -18.30
CA MET A 217 16.67 -7.17 -17.46
C MET A 217 15.97 -6.69 -16.17
N GLY A 218 15.94 -5.40 -15.84
CA GLY A 218 15.33 -4.89 -14.60
C GLY A 218 14.05 -4.07 -14.83
N SER A 219 12.90 -4.55 -14.35
CA SER A 219 11.61 -3.83 -14.29
C SER A 219 11.58 -2.62 -13.34
N GLY A 220 12.68 -2.28 -12.66
CA GLY A 220 12.67 -1.41 -11.47
C GLY A 220 13.89 -0.52 -11.36
N GLY A 221 14.10 0.36 -12.34
CA GLY A 221 15.19 1.35 -12.30
C GLY A 221 14.96 2.48 -11.29
N MET A 222 15.93 3.39 -11.20
CA MET A 222 15.86 4.54 -10.27
C MET A 222 14.64 5.45 -10.54
N ALA A 223 14.22 5.58 -11.81
CA ALA A 223 13.04 6.36 -12.18
C ALA A 223 11.75 5.83 -11.55
N SER A 224 11.56 4.50 -11.51
CA SER A 224 10.40 3.86 -10.88
C SER A 224 10.40 4.08 -9.36
N LYS A 225 11.58 4.05 -8.72
CA LYS A 225 11.74 4.33 -7.28
C LYS A 225 11.45 5.78 -6.92
N ILE A 226 11.87 6.74 -7.75
CA ILE A 226 11.54 8.16 -7.57
C ILE A 226 10.03 8.39 -7.78
N GLU A 227 9.41 7.69 -8.73
CA GLU A 227 7.97 7.75 -8.92
C GLU A 227 7.20 7.17 -7.71
N ALA A 228 7.65 6.03 -7.18
CA ALA A 228 7.14 5.49 -5.93
C ALA A 228 7.30 6.46 -4.76
N ALA A 229 8.45 7.14 -4.65
CA ALA A 229 8.69 8.16 -3.64
C ALA A 229 7.72 9.34 -3.79
N ARG A 230 7.42 9.77 -5.02
CA ARG A 230 6.44 10.82 -5.32
C ARG A 230 5.04 10.41 -4.85
N ILE A 231 4.61 9.19 -5.16
CA ILE A 231 3.32 8.65 -4.73
C ILE A 231 3.25 8.59 -3.19
N ALA A 232 4.25 8.00 -2.53
CA ALA A 232 4.30 7.86 -1.08
C ALA A 232 4.29 9.23 -0.37
N ASN A 233 5.15 10.15 -0.79
CA ASN A 233 5.22 11.50 -0.21
C ASN A 233 3.91 12.27 -0.40
N SER A 234 3.23 12.11 -1.53
CA SER A 234 1.91 12.75 -1.77
C SER A 234 0.82 12.21 -0.84
N ALA A 235 0.96 10.96 -0.39
CA ALA A 235 0.11 10.34 0.62
C ALA A 235 0.53 10.68 2.06
N GLY A 236 1.62 11.42 2.25
CA GLY A 236 2.15 11.79 3.56
C GLY A 236 2.98 10.70 4.23
N ALA A 237 3.51 9.74 3.47
CA ALA A 237 4.39 8.68 3.94
C ALA A 237 5.82 8.95 3.47
N ASP A 238 6.79 8.80 4.38
CA ASP A 238 8.21 8.80 4.01
C ASP A 238 8.52 7.53 3.20
N LEU A 239 9.41 7.64 2.21
CA LEU A 239 9.93 6.49 1.49
C LEU A 239 11.44 6.41 1.66
N ILE A 240 11.97 5.22 1.94
CA ILE A 240 13.42 4.97 1.96
C ILE A 240 13.80 3.90 0.94
N ILE A 241 14.89 4.12 0.23
CA ILE A 241 15.56 3.12 -0.60
C ILE A 241 16.78 2.64 0.18
N ILE A 242 16.87 1.33 0.44
CA ILE A 242 18.05 0.72 1.08
C ILE A 242 18.45 -0.56 0.32
N SER A 243 19.70 -0.97 0.50
CA SER A 243 20.16 -2.26 -0.01
C SER A 243 19.46 -3.39 0.73
N GLY A 244 18.97 -4.37 -0.03
CA GLY A 244 18.40 -5.60 0.50
C GLY A 244 19.35 -6.80 0.40
N HIS A 245 20.61 -6.63 0.01
CA HIS A 245 21.52 -7.76 -0.17
C HIS A 245 21.95 -8.41 1.16
N GLU A 246 22.15 -7.58 2.17
CA GLU A 246 22.60 -8.00 3.50
C GLU A 246 21.47 -8.64 4.31
N SER A 247 21.85 -9.52 5.23
CA SER A 247 20.94 -10.11 6.21
C SER A 247 20.43 -9.05 7.20
N HIS A 248 19.21 -9.24 7.71
CA HIS A 248 18.56 -8.31 8.64
C HIS A 248 18.48 -6.85 8.15
N PRO A 249 17.98 -6.60 6.93
CA PRO A 249 18.04 -5.28 6.31
C PRO A 249 17.28 -4.19 7.09
N LEU A 250 16.18 -4.52 7.78
CA LEU A 250 15.43 -3.51 8.54
C LEU A 250 16.10 -3.17 9.87
N THR A 251 16.82 -4.12 10.47
CA THR A 251 17.63 -3.84 11.67
C THR A 251 18.90 -3.06 11.34
N ARG A 252 19.54 -3.34 10.20
CA ARG A 252 20.66 -2.53 9.70
C ARG A 252 20.25 -1.07 9.43
N MET A 253 19.06 -0.89 8.85
CA MET A 253 18.46 0.43 8.68
C MET A 253 18.31 1.16 10.03
N ASP A 254 17.83 0.46 11.08
CA ASP A 254 17.67 1.06 12.42
C ASP A 254 19.02 1.43 13.06
N SER A 255 20.09 0.67 12.79
CA SER A 255 21.44 0.94 13.31
C SER A 255 22.20 2.06 12.57
N GLY A 256 21.57 2.71 11.59
CA GLY A 256 22.13 3.88 10.92
C GLY A 256 22.84 3.60 9.60
N GLU A 257 22.75 2.38 9.06
CA GLU A 257 23.09 2.11 7.67
C GLU A 257 22.00 2.66 6.76
N ASN A 258 22.09 3.97 6.50
CA ASN A 258 21.02 4.71 5.85
C ASN A 258 21.25 4.79 4.35
N GLY A 259 20.27 4.34 3.58
CA GLY A 259 20.18 4.67 2.16
C GLY A 259 19.59 6.07 1.94
N THR A 260 18.82 6.25 0.87
CA THR A 260 18.19 7.55 0.56
C THR A 260 16.78 7.64 1.09
N VAL A 261 16.51 8.70 1.86
CA VAL A 261 15.20 8.99 2.44
C VAL A 261 14.51 10.11 1.68
N PHE A 262 13.35 9.82 1.12
CA PHE A 262 12.41 10.80 0.58
C PHE A 262 11.43 11.17 1.68
N VAL A 263 11.51 12.41 2.13
CA VAL A 263 10.72 12.90 3.26
C VAL A 263 9.42 13.49 2.74
N ALA A 264 8.29 13.02 3.26
CA ALA A 264 7.01 13.61 2.98
C ALA A 264 6.93 15.02 3.57
N SER A 265 6.42 15.99 2.80
CA SER A 265 6.14 17.31 3.36
C SER A 265 5.10 17.19 4.47
N ALA A 266 5.27 17.97 5.54
CA ALA A 266 4.53 17.87 6.80
C ALA A 266 3.04 17.55 6.60
N ARG A 267 2.66 16.26 6.73
CA ARG A 267 1.32 15.63 6.59
C ARG A 267 0.25 16.54 5.97
N THR A 268 0.54 17.17 4.84
CA THR A 268 -0.37 18.18 4.29
C THR A 268 -1.30 17.44 3.37
N LYS A 269 -2.45 17.09 3.92
CA LYS A 269 -3.73 17.13 3.20
C LYS A 269 -3.85 16.31 1.91
N GLY A 270 -2.93 15.53 1.34
CA GLY A 270 -3.11 14.90 0.01
C GLY A 270 -4.44 14.14 -0.17
N ARG A 271 -4.77 13.27 0.78
CA ARG A 271 -6.06 12.54 0.82
C ARG A 271 -7.25 13.43 1.22
N LYS A 272 -7.02 14.43 2.09
CA LYS A 272 -8.02 15.46 2.43
C LYS A 272 -8.28 16.43 1.29
N THR A 273 -7.31 16.67 0.42
CA THR A 273 -7.32 17.54 -0.76
C THR A 273 -7.97 16.81 -1.92
N TRP A 274 -7.83 15.49 -2.01
CA TRP A 274 -8.67 14.69 -2.90
C TRP A 274 -10.14 14.72 -2.47
N LEU A 275 -10.43 14.59 -1.16
CA LEU A 275 -11.80 14.70 -0.64
C LEU A 275 -12.38 16.13 -0.66
N ALA A 276 -11.55 17.16 -0.48
CA ALA A 276 -11.94 18.57 -0.44
C ALA A 276 -11.82 19.28 -1.81
N GLY A 277 -11.08 18.72 -2.77
CA GLY A 277 -10.79 19.33 -4.05
C GLY A 277 -11.80 18.95 -5.11
N ARG A 278 -12.65 19.91 -5.51
CA ARG A 278 -13.49 19.93 -6.74
C ARG A 278 -14.31 18.66 -7.06
N LEU A 279 -14.53 17.76 -6.10
CA LEU A 279 -15.44 16.64 -6.29
C LEU A 279 -16.87 17.12 -6.08
N THR A 280 -17.71 16.90 -7.09
CA THR A 280 -19.15 17.14 -7.02
C THR A 280 -19.72 16.29 -5.89
N VAL A 281 -20.22 16.94 -4.85
CA VAL A 281 -21.00 16.28 -3.80
C VAL A 281 -22.24 15.68 -4.44
N ARG A 282 -22.44 14.37 -4.24
CA ARG A 282 -23.53 13.60 -4.87
C ARG A 282 -24.74 13.41 -3.94
N GLY A 283 -24.58 13.73 -2.66
CA GLY A 283 -25.63 13.65 -1.65
C GLY A 283 -25.18 14.09 -0.27
N THR A 284 -26.11 13.98 0.69
CA THR A 284 -25.91 14.40 2.08
C THR A 284 -26.49 13.37 3.03
N ILE A 285 -25.75 13.04 4.09
CA ILE A 285 -26.22 12.22 5.21
C ILE A 285 -26.41 13.13 6.41
N HIS A 286 -27.64 13.26 6.89
CA HIS A 286 -27.97 14.06 8.07
C HIS A 286 -27.91 13.20 9.31
N VAL A 287 -27.29 13.71 10.37
CA VAL A 287 -26.95 12.93 11.56
C VAL A 287 -27.48 13.58 12.84
N ASP A 288 -27.65 12.80 13.92
CA ASP A 288 -27.99 13.38 15.23
C ASP A 288 -26.79 13.97 15.97
N ALA A 289 -27.09 14.69 17.05
CA ALA A 289 -26.07 15.28 17.92
C ALA A 289 -25.11 14.24 18.54
N GLY A 290 -25.54 12.98 18.70
CA GLY A 290 -24.68 11.89 19.17
C GLY A 290 -23.60 11.55 18.15
N ALA A 291 -24.00 11.40 16.89
CA ALA A 291 -23.09 11.23 15.77
C ALA A 291 -22.15 12.44 15.62
N VAL A 292 -22.64 13.68 15.71
CA VAL A 292 -21.79 14.88 15.66
C VAL A 292 -20.65 14.80 16.69
N ARG A 293 -20.97 14.46 17.95
CA ARG A 293 -19.96 14.29 19.01
C ARG A 293 -18.98 13.15 18.71
N ALA A 294 -19.47 12.02 18.21
CA ALA A 294 -18.63 10.88 17.85
C ALA A 294 -17.66 11.24 16.72
N LEU A 295 -18.14 11.91 15.66
CA LEU A 295 -17.31 12.35 14.55
C LEU A 295 -16.25 13.36 15.01
N ALA A 296 -16.59 14.29 15.91
CA ALA A 296 -15.63 15.22 16.49
C ALA A 296 -14.49 14.54 17.26
N SER A 297 -14.72 13.33 17.80
CA SER A 297 -13.69 12.48 18.42
C SER A 297 -12.89 11.61 17.45
N GLY A 298 -13.14 11.73 16.13
CA GLY A 298 -12.48 10.95 15.09
C GLY A 298 -13.09 9.56 14.85
N ALA A 299 -14.35 9.34 15.24
CA ALA A 299 -15.06 8.10 14.96
C ALA A 299 -15.56 8.03 13.50
N SER A 300 -15.90 6.82 13.04
CA SER A 300 -16.60 6.61 11.77
C SER A 300 -18.09 6.96 11.92
N LEU A 301 -18.76 7.31 10.82
CA LEU A 301 -20.21 7.47 10.80
C LEU A 301 -20.88 6.10 10.70
N LEU A 302 -21.60 5.69 11.75
CA LEU A 302 -22.42 4.48 11.77
C LEU A 302 -23.85 4.76 11.35
N ALA A 303 -24.54 3.73 10.84
CA ALA A 303 -25.92 3.82 10.41
C ALA A 303 -26.88 4.29 11.53
N ALA A 304 -26.65 3.86 12.77
CA ALA A 304 -27.43 4.24 13.94
C ALA A 304 -27.46 5.76 14.20
N GLY A 305 -26.40 6.48 13.82
CA GLY A 305 -26.28 7.93 13.99
C GLY A 305 -26.87 8.75 12.83
N ALA A 306 -27.21 8.10 11.71
CA ALA A 306 -27.85 8.75 10.58
C ALA A 306 -29.36 8.89 10.81
N LYS A 307 -29.95 9.99 10.33
CA LYS A 307 -31.39 10.28 10.42
C LYS A 307 -32.07 10.33 9.07
N ARG A 308 -31.37 10.79 8.04
CA ARG A 308 -31.86 10.75 6.66
C ARG A 308 -30.70 10.87 5.68
N THR A 309 -30.91 10.37 4.47
CA THR A 309 -29.97 10.42 3.35
C THR A 309 -30.65 11.10 2.17
N GLU A 310 -29.96 12.05 1.53
CA GLU A 310 -30.47 12.84 0.41
C GLU A 310 -29.50 12.75 -0.78
N GLY A 311 -30.03 12.91 -2.00
CA GLY A 311 -29.25 12.87 -3.24
C GLY A 311 -29.18 11.48 -3.87
N SER A 312 -28.42 11.38 -4.96
CA SER A 312 -28.22 10.15 -5.73
C SER A 312 -26.73 9.87 -5.85
N PHE A 313 -26.27 8.96 -5.01
CA PHE A 313 -24.87 8.58 -4.92
C PHE A 313 -24.74 7.07 -4.94
N SER A 314 -23.62 6.61 -5.48
CA SER A 314 -23.16 5.24 -5.34
C SER A 314 -22.08 5.15 -4.27
N ARG A 315 -21.77 3.93 -3.86
CA ARG A 315 -20.60 3.62 -3.08
C ARG A 315 -19.36 4.22 -3.74
N GLY A 316 -18.55 4.83 -2.90
CA GLY A 316 -17.36 5.56 -3.28
C GLY A 316 -17.62 7.04 -3.47
N ASP A 317 -18.82 7.49 -3.85
CA ASP A 317 -19.09 8.91 -4.12
C ASP A 317 -18.88 9.81 -2.89
N VAL A 318 -18.59 11.09 -3.15
CA VAL A 318 -18.48 12.10 -2.10
C VAL A 318 -19.88 12.48 -1.62
N VAL A 319 -20.08 12.40 -0.32
CA VAL A 319 -21.28 12.89 0.35
C VAL A 319 -20.92 13.82 1.50
N ASP A 320 -21.74 14.85 1.71
CA ASP A 320 -21.64 15.69 2.91
C ASP A 320 -22.29 14.99 4.10
N ILE A 321 -21.77 15.30 5.29
CA ILE A 321 -22.33 14.89 6.57
C ILE A 321 -22.82 16.15 7.25
N ALA A 322 -24.14 16.27 7.43
CA ALA A 322 -24.77 17.45 7.98
C ALA A 322 -25.27 17.22 9.41
N GLY A 323 -25.06 18.20 10.28
CA GLY A 323 -25.56 18.20 11.64
C GLY A 323 -27.09 18.35 11.72
N PRO A 324 -27.66 18.32 12.94
CA PRO A 324 -29.10 18.47 13.15
C PRO A 324 -29.70 19.77 12.60
N ASP A 325 -28.89 20.83 12.51
CA ASP A 325 -29.23 22.15 11.95
C ASP A 325 -29.12 22.20 10.42
N GLY A 326 -28.72 21.09 9.78
CA GLY A 326 -28.50 20.99 8.34
C GLY A 326 -27.14 21.51 7.87
N THR A 327 -26.30 22.02 8.79
CA THR A 327 -24.97 22.54 8.44
C THR A 327 -24.01 21.39 8.12
N PRO A 328 -23.32 21.39 6.95
CA PRO A 328 -22.28 20.41 6.66
C PRO A 328 -21.12 20.54 7.66
N ILE A 329 -20.83 19.47 8.39
CA ILE A 329 -19.75 19.40 9.42
C ILE A 329 -18.56 18.55 8.97
N ALA A 330 -18.79 17.68 8.00
CA ALA A 330 -17.78 16.80 7.44
C ALA A 330 -18.18 16.36 6.04
N ARG A 331 -17.23 15.79 5.32
CA ARG A 331 -17.39 15.23 3.97
C ARG A 331 -16.64 13.91 3.91
N GLY A 332 -17.21 12.91 3.25
CA GLY A 332 -16.56 11.62 3.15
C GLY A 332 -17.09 10.75 2.02
N LEU A 333 -16.55 9.54 1.97
CA LEU A 333 -16.92 8.55 0.97
C LEU A 333 -18.00 7.63 1.49
N SER A 334 -19.10 7.53 0.74
CA SER A 334 -20.14 6.57 1.10
C SER A 334 -19.65 5.14 0.91
N GLU A 335 -19.82 4.30 1.92
CA GLU A 335 -19.57 2.86 1.83
C GLU A 335 -20.77 2.09 1.22
N TYR A 336 -21.89 2.77 1.00
CA TYR A 336 -23.12 2.21 0.43
C TYR A 336 -23.66 3.07 -0.72
N ASP A 337 -24.46 2.47 -1.59
CA ASP A 337 -25.29 3.22 -2.52
C ASP A 337 -26.44 3.93 -1.77
N ALA A 338 -26.99 5.00 -2.34
CA ALA A 338 -28.04 5.82 -1.69
C ALA A 338 -29.26 4.98 -1.24
N ALA A 339 -29.67 4.01 -2.05
CA ALA A 339 -30.80 3.13 -1.72
C ALA A 339 -30.53 2.27 -0.48
N ASP A 340 -29.34 1.68 -0.38
CA ASP A 340 -28.96 0.87 0.79
C ASP A 340 -28.70 1.73 2.01
N ALA A 341 -28.05 2.89 1.85
CA ALA A 341 -27.85 3.86 2.93
C ALA A 341 -29.19 4.31 3.54
N ALA A 342 -30.20 4.58 2.69
CA ALA A 342 -31.54 4.95 3.14
C ALA A 342 -32.21 3.82 3.93
N ARG A 343 -32.11 2.56 3.46
CA ARG A 343 -32.71 1.39 4.11
C ARG A 343 -32.15 1.11 5.51
N ILE A 344 -30.87 1.44 5.74
CA ILE A 344 -30.17 1.09 6.98
C ILE A 344 -30.04 2.27 7.94
N THR A 345 -30.45 3.46 7.53
CA THR A 345 -30.42 4.68 8.34
C THR A 345 -31.16 4.47 9.66
N GLY A 346 -30.50 4.80 10.77
CA GLY A 346 -31.02 4.62 12.13
C GLY A 346 -30.89 3.20 12.70
N LEU A 347 -30.44 2.22 11.91
CA LEU A 347 -30.30 0.84 12.38
C LEU A 347 -29.00 0.60 13.14
N LYS A 348 -29.05 -0.32 14.11
CA LYS A 348 -27.88 -0.90 14.75
C LYS A 348 -27.19 -1.90 13.80
N SER A 349 -25.88 -2.06 13.95
CA SER A 349 -25.05 -2.85 13.02
C SER A 349 -25.48 -4.30 12.86
N ASP A 350 -26.04 -4.90 13.89
CA ASP A 350 -26.56 -6.27 13.92
C ASP A 350 -27.83 -6.46 13.08
N ALA A 351 -28.65 -5.41 12.90
CA ALA A 351 -29.85 -5.45 12.08
C ALA A 351 -29.59 -5.24 10.58
N ILE A 352 -28.43 -4.68 10.21
CA ILE A 352 -28.14 -4.26 8.83
C ILE A 352 -28.14 -5.44 7.86
N ALA A 353 -27.54 -6.56 8.24
CA ALA A 353 -27.41 -7.74 7.36
C ALA A 353 -28.79 -8.27 6.90
N ALA A 354 -29.74 -8.34 7.83
CA ALA A 354 -31.10 -8.80 7.56
C ALA A 354 -31.85 -7.87 6.61
N VAL A 355 -31.64 -6.55 6.76
CA VAL A 355 -32.28 -5.55 5.89
C VAL A 355 -31.68 -5.58 4.50
N LEU A 356 -30.36 -5.69 4.36
CA LEU A 356 -29.68 -5.63 3.07
C LEU A 356 -29.68 -6.95 2.30
N GLY A 357 -29.74 -8.09 2.99
CA GLY A 357 -29.61 -9.43 2.40
C GLY A 357 -28.16 -9.84 2.11
N TYR A 358 -27.18 -9.07 2.60
CA TYR A 358 -25.74 -9.36 2.46
C TYR A 358 -24.95 -8.86 3.67
N ALA A 359 -23.69 -9.29 3.79
CA ALA A 359 -22.83 -8.93 4.91
C ALA A 359 -22.56 -7.40 4.95
N PRO A 360 -22.85 -6.72 6.08
CA PRO A 360 -22.73 -5.28 6.17
C PRO A 360 -21.27 -4.83 6.23
N ARG A 361 -21.02 -3.60 5.76
CA ARG A 361 -19.76 -2.89 5.98
C ARG A 361 -19.73 -2.27 7.37
N SER A 362 -18.53 -1.99 7.87
CA SER A 362 -18.29 -1.54 9.24
C SER A 362 -18.86 -0.15 9.56
N ALA A 363 -19.12 0.69 8.56
CA ALA A 363 -19.62 2.07 8.73
C ALA A 363 -20.35 2.54 7.47
N LEU A 364 -21.19 3.58 7.58
CA LEU A 364 -21.71 4.34 6.43
C LEU A 364 -20.60 5.15 5.76
N ILE A 365 -19.75 5.79 6.58
CA ILE A 365 -18.55 6.50 6.14
C ILE A 365 -17.44 6.19 7.15
N HIS A 366 -16.33 5.62 6.67
CA HIS A 366 -15.19 5.31 7.54
C HIS A 366 -14.44 6.58 7.92
N ARG A 367 -13.93 6.68 9.17
CA ARG A 367 -13.17 7.84 9.66
C ARG A 367 -11.98 8.21 8.78
N ASP A 368 -11.32 7.21 8.22
CA ASP A 368 -10.15 7.43 7.36
C ASP A 368 -10.56 7.95 5.97
N HIS A 369 -11.82 7.78 5.58
CA HIS A 369 -12.41 8.25 4.33
C HIS A 369 -13.24 9.52 4.53
N MET A 370 -12.95 10.30 5.58
CA MET A 370 -13.69 11.47 6.00
C MET A 370 -12.77 12.65 6.32
N VAL A 371 -13.27 13.86 6.07
CA VAL A 371 -12.66 15.14 6.45
C VAL A 371 -13.70 16.03 7.13
N HIS A 372 -13.29 16.75 8.18
CA HIS A 372 -14.09 17.82 8.76
C HIS A 372 -13.99 19.08 7.89
N LEU A 373 -15.09 19.83 7.83
CA LEU A 373 -15.20 21.08 7.06
C LEU A 373 -14.83 22.30 7.89
#